data_AF-A0A502HZU0-F1
#
_entry.id   AF-A0A502HZU0-F1
#
_cell.length_a   1.000
_cell.length_b   1.000
_cell.length_c   1.000
_cell.angle_alpha   90.00
_cell.angle_beta   90.00
_cell.angle_gamma   90.00
#
_symmetry.space_group_name_H-M   'P 1'
#
loop_
_entity.id
_entity.type
_entity.pdbx_description
1 polymer ?
#
loop_
_entity_poly.entity_id
_entity_poly.type
_entity_poly.pdbx_seq_one_letter_code
_entity_poly.pdbx_strand_id
1 'polypeptide(L)'
;MRDRLLAAEKVKAIDWRDDALYLLDQRILPFEETWIAYTSAAGVAEAIRSMVVRGAPAIGISAAYGVVLAARARFAEGGDWQAALEEDFALLADSRPTAVNLFWALGRMRDRLERLKHHADPLAVLEAEAISIHESDREANLTMAQLGVDLIRKHQGNAQAILTHCNTGALATGGFGTALGVIRGAFIEGMVERVYADETRPWLQGSRLTAWELANEGIPVTVNADAAAAHIMKTKGITWVIVGADRITANGDVANKIGTYQLAVNAMHHGVRFMVVAPSSTIDMNLASGDDIPIEERDGRELLEVGGKRVGADVEAFNPVFDVTPADLIDAIVTEKGIVERPDTAKMAQLMCRKRLH
;
A
#
# COMPACT_ATOMS: atom_id res chain seq x y z
N MET A 1 7.35 -21.09 -4.02
CA MET A 1 7.14 -19.65 -4.29
C MET A 1 7.83 -18.77 -3.26
N ARG A 2 7.41 -18.86 -1.98
CA ARG A 2 7.92 -18.03 -0.87
C ARG A 2 9.44 -17.85 -0.87
N ASP A 3 10.21 -18.93 -0.85
CA ASP A 3 11.68 -18.86 -0.83
C ASP A 3 12.26 -18.24 -2.10
N ARG A 4 11.59 -18.41 -3.25
CA ARG A 4 11.99 -17.79 -4.51
C ARG A 4 11.73 -16.28 -4.51
N LEU A 5 10.61 -15.85 -3.90
CA LEU A 5 10.33 -14.42 -3.69
C LEU A 5 11.37 -13.81 -2.75
N LEU A 6 11.63 -14.43 -1.60
CA LEU A 6 12.66 -13.99 -0.65
C LEU A 6 14.03 -13.87 -1.31
N ALA A 7 14.43 -14.84 -2.13
CA ALA A 7 15.69 -14.80 -2.86
C ALA A 7 15.74 -13.73 -3.97
N ALA A 8 14.58 -13.27 -4.45
CA ALA A 8 14.45 -12.26 -5.51
C ALA A 8 14.27 -10.84 -4.97
N GLU A 9 14.12 -10.66 -3.65
CA GLU A 9 13.91 -9.36 -3.02
C GLU A 9 15.15 -8.47 -3.19
N LYS A 10 14.98 -7.36 -3.90
CA LYS A 10 16.04 -6.35 -4.11
C LYS A 10 15.65 -4.95 -3.66
N VAL A 11 14.36 -4.69 -3.49
CA VAL A 11 13.81 -3.37 -3.20
C VAL A 11 13.23 -3.36 -1.78
N LYS A 12 13.63 -2.37 -0.99
CA LYS A 12 13.09 -2.07 0.34
C LYS A 12 12.85 -0.57 0.50
N ALA A 13 11.84 -0.17 1.28
CA ALA A 13 11.57 1.23 1.60
C ALA A 13 11.80 1.61 3.07
N ILE A 14 11.77 0.62 3.97
CA ILE A 14 11.84 0.82 5.41
C ILE A 14 12.97 -0.05 5.97
N ASP A 15 13.82 0.54 6.80
CA ASP A 15 14.90 -0.17 7.48
C ASP A 15 15.02 0.34 8.92
N TRP A 16 14.83 -0.55 9.89
CA TRP A 16 15.00 -0.24 11.32
C TRP A 16 16.34 -0.80 11.79
N ARG A 17 17.28 0.09 12.09
CA ARG A 17 18.64 -0.28 12.52
C ARG A 17 19.25 0.84 13.34
N ASP A 18 20.22 0.48 14.18
CA ASP A 18 20.97 1.44 15.00
C ASP A 18 20.07 2.43 15.75
N ASP A 19 18.95 1.92 16.28
CA ASP A 19 17.98 2.70 17.06
C ASP A 19 17.29 3.85 16.30
N ALA A 20 17.32 3.80 14.96
CA ALA A 20 16.72 4.81 14.08
C ALA A 20 15.89 4.17 12.96
N LEU A 21 14.90 4.92 12.50
CA LEU A 21 14.11 4.57 11.32
C LEU A 21 14.76 5.17 10.08
N TYR A 22 15.19 4.33 9.14
CA TYR A 22 15.66 4.76 7.84
C TYR A 22 14.54 4.56 6.80
N LEU A 23 14.26 5.63 6.05
CA LEU A 23 13.28 5.61 4.96
C LEU A 23 13.98 5.97 3.65
N LEU A 24 13.70 5.21 2.60
CA LEU A 24 14.11 5.56 1.23
C LEU A 24 13.28 6.76 0.78
N ASP A 25 13.92 7.83 0.31
CA ASP A 25 13.23 9.03 -0.16
C ASP A 25 12.57 8.80 -1.52
N GLN A 26 11.29 8.42 -1.47
CA GLN A 26 10.50 8.13 -2.67
C GLN A 26 10.22 9.38 -3.53
N ARG A 27 10.53 10.59 -3.05
CA ARG A 27 10.29 11.86 -3.78
C ARG A 27 11.33 12.14 -4.86
N ILE A 28 12.50 11.52 -4.75
CA ILE A 28 13.62 11.73 -5.68
C ILE A 28 13.90 10.52 -6.58
N LEU A 29 13.22 9.39 -6.33
CA LEU A 29 13.11 8.30 -7.30
C LEU A 29 12.44 8.81 -8.60
N PRO A 30 12.88 8.32 -9.78
CA PRO A 30 13.80 7.18 -9.99
C PRO A 30 15.29 7.54 -10.12
N PHE A 31 15.67 8.81 -9.92
CA PHE A 31 17.00 9.30 -10.29
C PHE A 31 18.05 9.11 -9.18
N GLU A 32 17.61 9.18 -7.92
CA GLU A 32 18.49 9.10 -6.76
C GLU A 32 17.92 8.15 -5.71
N GLU A 33 18.78 7.30 -5.14
CA GLU A 33 18.45 6.38 -4.05
C GLU A 33 19.06 6.89 -2.74
N THR A 34 18.33 7.74 -2.02
CA THR A 34 18.79 8.31 -0.74
C THR A 34 17.99 7.77 0.44
N TRP A 35 18.69 7.34 1.48
CA TRP A 35 18.10 6.91 2.75
C TRP A 35 18.22 8.00 3.81
N ILE A 36 17.09 8.38 4.41
CA ILE A 36 17.02 9.42 5.43
C ILE A 36 16.80 8.76 6.79
N ALA A 37 17.63 9.10 7.78
CA ALA A 37 17.49 8.63 9.15
C ALA A 37 16.54 9.52 9.95
N TYR A 38 15.64 8.91 10.71
CA TYR A 38 14.69 9.56 11.60
C TYR A 38 14.86 9.04 13.02
N THR A 39 14.97 9.99 13.95
CA THR A 39 15.23 9.72 15.38
C THR A 39 14.16 10.32 16.30
N SER A 40 13.06 10.84 15.74
CA SER A 40 11.94 11.40 16.51
C SER A 40 10.60 11.16 15.82
N ALA A 41 9.51 11.08 16.60
CA ALA A 41 8.15 10.96 16.08
C ALA A 41 7.75 12.15 15.19
N ALA A 42 8.17 13.37 15.55
CA ALA A 42 7.94 14.56 14.73
C ALA A 42 8.59 14.47 13.34
N GLY A 43 9.83 13.96 13.27
CA GLY A 43 10.50 13.70 12.00
C GLY A 43 9.76 12.67 11.15
N VAL A 44 9.28 11.58 11.77
CA VAL A 44 8.52 10.54 11.08
C VAL A 44 7.17 11.06 10.58
N ALA A 45 6.44 11.82 11.40
CA ALA A 45 5.18 12.44 10.98
C ALA A 45 5.38 13.36 9.77
N GLU A 46 6.51 14.08 9.72
CA GLU A 46 6.86 14.91 8.57
C GLU A 46 7.26 14.09 7.33
N ALA A 47 7.96 12.98 7.52
CA ALA A 47 8.27 12.04 6.44
C ALA A 47 6.98 11.50 5.78
N ILE A 48 5.95 11.23 6.58
CA ILE A 48 4.63 10.77 6.13
C ILE A 48 3.88 11.89 5.40
N ARG A 49 3.83 13.12 5.96
CA ARG A 49 3.15 14.28 5.34
C ARG A 49 3.77 14.67 4.01
N SER A 50 5.10 14.78 3.98
CA SER A 50 5.86 15.19 2.80
C SER A 50 6.03 14.07 1.76
N MET A 51 5.52 12.86 2.04
CA MET A 51 5.59 11.68 1.18
C MET A 51 7.00 11.17 0.89
N VAL A 52 7.94 11.33 1.84
CA VAL A 52 9.20 10.55 1.84
C VAL A 52 8.86 9.06 1.86
N VAL A 53 7.92 8.68 2.73
CA VAL A 53 7.30 7.35 2.77
C VAL A 53 5.83 7.46 2.41
N ARG A 54 5.34 6.51 1.60
CA ARG A 54 3.93 6.45 1.22
C ARG A 54 3.51 5.00 0.94
N GLY A 55 2.20 4.80 0.79
CA GLY A 55 1.59 3.47 0.70
C GLY A 55 0.99 3.10 2.05
N ALA A 56 -0.26 2.62 2.04
CA ALA A 56 -1.01 2.48 3.28
C ALA A 56 -0.27 1.62 4.33
N PRO A 57 0.29 0.44 3.99
CA PRO A 57 1.04 -0.34 4.97
C PRO A 57 2.34 0.34 5.42
N ALA A 58 3.14 0.89 4.50
CA ALA A 58 4.40 1.56 4.85
C ALA A 58 4.21 2.78 5.78
N ILE A 59 3.11 3.52 5.64
CA ILE A 59 2.75 4.62 6.53
C ILE A 59 2.48 4.09 7.95
N GLY A 60 1.69 3.02 8.07
CA GLY A 60 1.39 2.41 9.38
C GLY A 60 2.64 1.87 10.07
N ILE A 61 3.51 1.17 9.34
CA ILE A 61 4.78 0.65 9.85
C ILE A 61 5.69 1.81 10.33
N SER A 62 5.82 2.85 9.52
CA SER A 62 6.63 4.03 9.87
C SER A 62 6.12 4.70 11.13
N ALA A 63 4.80 4.87 11.26
CA ALA A 63 4.17 5.43 12.45
C ALA A 63 4.41 4.56 13.71
N ALA A 64 4.37 3.23 13.59
CA ALA A 64 4.69 2.34 14.70
C ALA A 64 6.14 2.54 15.20
N TYR A 65 7.11 2.66 14.28
CA TYR A 65 8.48 3.03 14.66
C TYR A 65 8.58 4.45 15.23
N GLY A 66 7.76 5.39 14.74
CA GLY A 66 7.61 6.72 15.33
C GLY A 66 7.23 6.67 16.82
N VAL A 67 6.30 5.79 17.19
CA VAL A 67 5.91 5.58 18.60
C VAL A 67 7.09 5.04 19.42
N VAL A 68 7.91 4.14 18.88
CA VAL A 68 9.11 3.63 19.57
C VAL A 68 10.11 4.76 19.85
N LEU A 69 10.36 5.62 18.85
CA LEU A 69 11.25 6.78 18.98
C LEU A 69 10.73 7.77 20.04
N ALA A 70 9.43 8.06 20.03
CA ALA A 70 8.81 8.89 21.06
C ALA A 70 8.90 8.26 22.45
N ALA A 71 8.57 6.97 22.58
CA ALA A 71 8.63 6.27 23.86
C ALA A 71 10.04 6.32 24.46
N ARG A 72 11.08 6.16 23.65
CA ARG A 72 12.48 6.30 24.09
C ARG A 72 12.80 7.70 24.62
N ALA A 73 12.37 8.74 23.91
CA ALA A 73 12.57 10.13 24.33
C ALA A 73 11.82 10.44 25.65
N ARG A 74 10.52 10.14 25.71
CA ARG A 74 9.69 10.39 26.91
C ARG A 74 10.16 9.57 28.12
N PHE A 75 10.57 8.32 27.91
CA PHE A 75 11.09 7.48 28.98
C PHE A 75 12.40 8.02 29.57
N ALA A 76 13.28 8.57 28.73
CA ALA A 76 14.52 9.21 29.18
C ALA A 76 14.29 10.54 29.93
N GLU A 77 13.25 11.29 29.56
CA GLU A 77 12.81 12.51 30.28
C GLU A 77 12.27 12.18 31.69
N GLY A 78 11.71 10.98 31.88
CA GLY A 78 11.14 10.53 33.15
C GLY A 78 9.73 11.09 33.38
N GLY A 79 9.27 11.04 34.65
CA GLY A 79 7.89 11.43 34.99
C GLY A 79 6.84 10.44 34.48
N ASP A 80 5.63 10.93 34.19
CA ASP A 80 4.57 10.14 33.58
C ASP A 80 4.74 10.09 32.05
N TRP A 81 5.76 9.36 31.62
CA TRP A 81 6.12 9.21 30.21
C TRP A 81 5.01 8.58 29.37
N GLN A 82 4.13 7.77 29.98
CA GLN A 82 3.00 7.14 29.30
C GLN A 82 1.95 8.18 28.94
N ALA A 83 1.58 9.05 29.89
CA ALA A 83 0.66 10.15 29.60
C ALA A 83 1.25 11.13 28.57
N ALA A 84 2.55 11.42 28.64
CA ALA A 84 3.22 12.29 27.68
C ALA A 84 3.23 11.74 26.24
N LEU A 85 3.17 10.40 26.08
CA LEU A 85 3.18 9.74 24.77
C LEU A 85 1.89 10.00 23.97
N GLU A 86 0.80 10.43 24.61
CA GLU A 86 -0.45 10.75 23.91
C GLU A 86 -0.31 11.88 22.90
N GLU A 87 0.54 12.87 23.18
CA GLU A 87 0.86 13.94 22.23
C GLU A 87 1.52 13.39 20.96
N ASP A 88 2.41 12.40 21.11
CA ASP A 88 3.12 11.77 20.00
C ASP A 88 2.18 10.88 19.16
N PHE A 89 1.26 10.16 19.80
CA PHE A 89 0.20 9.43 19.11
C PHE A 89 -0.69 10.37 18.28
N ALA A 90 -1.10 11.50 18.85
CA ALA A 90 -1.91 12.49 18.15
C ALA A 90 -1.16 13.09 16.94
N LEU A 91 0.12 13.44 17.13
CA LEU A 91 0.98 13.97 16.07
C LEU A 91 1.14 13.00 14.90
N LEU A 92 1.34 11.71 15.18
CA LEU A 92 1.46 10.68 14.16
C LEU A 92 0.13 10.43 13.46
N ALA A 93 -0.99 10.40 14.19
CA ALA A 93 -2.33 10.22 13.62
C ALA A 93 -2.73 11.36 12.68
N ASP A 94 -2.38 12.61 13.03
CA ASP A 94 -2.67 13.80 12.23
C ASP A 94 -1.83 13.90 10.95
N SER A 95 -0.77 13.09 10.83
CA SER A 95 0.10 13.12 9.64
C SER A 95 -0.69 12.83 8.35
N ARG A 96 -1.62 11.87 8.36
CA ARG A 96 -2.53 11.55 7.23
C ARG A 96 -3.86 10.94 7.72
N PRO A 97 -4.87 11.76 8.08
CA PRO A 97 -6.10 11.30 8.73
C PRO A 97 -7.00 10.33 7.92
N THR A 98 -6.75 10.18 6.62
CA THR A 98 -7.50 9.28 5.74
C THR A 98 -6.88 7.87 5.62
N ALA A 99 -5.65 7.67 6.10
CA ALA A 99 -4.94 6.40 5.96
C ALA A 99 -5.36 5.38 7.03
N VAL A 100 -6.21 4.40 6.69
CA VAL A 100 -6.74 3.43 7.68
C VAL A 100 -5.63 2.61 8.37
N ASN A 101 -4.60 2.22 7.62
CA ASN A 101 -3.46 1.46 8.15
C ASN A 101 -2.63 2.24 9.18
N LEU A 102 -2.64 3.59 9.12
CA LEU A 102 -2.02 4.44 10.13
C LEU A 102 -2.69 4.22 11.49
N PHE A 103 -4.01 4.37 11.53
CA PHE A 103 -4.80 4.18 12.75
C PHE A 103 -4.77 2.73 13.25
N TRP A 104 -4.76 1.76 12.34
CA TRP A 104 -4.60 0.36 12.70
C TRP A 104 -3.26 0.10 13.42
N ALA A 105 -2.15 0.64 12.90
CA ALA A 105 -0.83 0.45 13.50
C ALA A 105 -0.71 1.18 14.84
N LEU A 106 -1.18 2.43 14.91
CA LEU A 106 -1.22 3.20 16.16
C LEU A 106 -2.12 2.52 17.22
N GLY A 107 -3.27 1.97 16.81
CA GLY A 107 -4.14 1.18 17.67
C GLY A 107 -3.45 -0.06 18.23
N ARG A 108 -2.70 -0.81 17.40
CA ARG A 108 -1.90 -1.96 17.87
C ARG A 108 -0.82 -1.55 18.88
N MET A 109 -0.11 -0.45 18.62
CA MET A 109 0.89 0.07 19.54
C MET A 109 0.28 0.50 20.88
N ARG A 110 -0.89 1.14 20.85
CA ARG A 110 -1.66 1.54 22.03
C ARG A 110 -2.15 0.33 22.83
N ASP A 111 -2.77 -0.64 22.18
CA ASP A 111 -3.19 -1.91 22.80
C ASP A 111 -2.00 -2.62 23.48
N ARG A 112 -0.81 -2.53 22.87
CA ARG A 112 0.40 -3.12 23.43
C ARG A 112 0.89 -2.36 24.67
N LEU A 113 0.87 -1.03 24.62
CA LEU A 113 1.20 -0.15 25.74
C LEU A 113 0.30 -0.41 26.95
N GLU A 114 -1.02 -0.50 26.74
CA GLU A 114 -2.01 -0.76 27.80
C GLU A 114 -1.85 -2.13 28.46
N ARG A 115 -1.30 -3.11 27.72
CA ARG A 115 -1.04 -4.48 28.21
C ARG A 115 0.36 -4.67 28.77
N LEU A 116 1.12 -3.59 28.98
CA LEU A 116 2.45 -3.66 29.57
C LEU A 116 2.40 -4.29 30.96
N LYS A 117 3.25 -5.29 31.17
CA LYS A 117 3.42 -5.91 32.49
C LYS A 117 4.40 -5.06 33.31
N HIS A 118 4.14 -4.91 34.61
CA HIS A 118 4.97 -4.09 35.51
C HIS A 118 6.47 -4.46 35.55
N HIS A 119 6.84 -5.69 35.21
CA HIS A 119 8.24 -6.16 35.20
C HIS A 119 8.88 -6.18 33.80
N ALA A 120 8.14 -5.81 32.75
CA ALA A 120 8.67 -5.78 31.40
C ALA A 120 9.43 -4.47 31.16
N ASP A 121 10.46 -4.53 30.31
CA ASP A 121 11.07 -3.33 29.75
C ASP A 121 10.09 -2.73 28.71
N PRO A 122 9.50 -1.56 28.97
CA PRO A 122 8.51 -0.98 28.07
C PRO A 122 9.08 -0.65 26.69
N LEU A 123 10.35 -0.24 26.61
CA LEU A 123 10.98 0.15 25.34
C LEU A 123 11.19 -1.07 24.45
N ALA A 124 11.75 -2.15 25.02
CA ALA A 124 11.93 -3.41 24.31
C ALA A 124 10.58 -4.00 23.85
N VAL A 125 9.52 -3.86 24.65
CA VAL A 125 8.19 -4.37 24.30
C VAL A 125 7.55 -3.60 23.15
N LEU A 126 7.64 -2.27 23.15
CA LEU A 126 7.08 -1.44 22.07
C LEU A 126 7.88 -1.62 20.78
N GLU A 127 9.21 -1.70 20.87
CA GLU A 127 10.06 -1.99 19.72
C GLU A 127 9.74 -3.34 19.09
N ALA A 128 9.59 -4.39 19.90
CA ALA A 128 9.20 -5.71 19.42
C ALA A 128 7.83 -5.70 18.73
N GLU A 129 6.88 -4.87 19.18
CA GLU A 129 5.58 -4.73 18.51
C GLU A 129 5.69 -4.01 17.17
N ALA A 130 6.48 -2.94 17.08
CA ALA A 130 6.71 -2.24 15.80
C ALA A 130 7.41 -3.15 14.77
N ILE A 131 8.43 -3.91 15.19
CA ILE A 131 9.08 -4.93 14.36
C ILE A 131 8.07 -6.02 13.96
N SER A 132 7.24 -6.49 14.89
CA SER A 132 6.18 -7.47 14.60
C SER A 132 5.17 -6.97 13.58
N ILE A 133 4.77 -5.69 13.64
CA ILE A 133 3.91 -5.05 12.63
C ILE A 133 4.59 -5.08 11.25
N HIS A 134 5.86 -4.72 11.18
CA HIS A 134 6.64 -4.72 9.94
C HIS A 134 6.75 -6.13 9.34
N GLU A 135 7.22 -7.11 10.12
CA GLU A 135 7.36 -8.49 9.64
C GLU A 135 6.01 -9.13 9.29
N SER A 136 4.94 -8.84 10.06
CA SER A 136 3.59 -9.35 9.74
C SER A 136 3.10 -8.85 8.38
N ASP A 137 3.38 -7.59 8.03
CA ASP A 137 3.03 -7.04 6.73
C ASP A 137 3.81 -7.74 5.60
N ARG A 138 5.14 -7.90 5.79
CA ARG A 138 6.00 -8.61 4.82
C ARG A 138 5.54 -10.06 4.59
N GLU A 139 5.12 -10.75 5.65
CA GLU A 139 4.52 -12.08 5.60
C GLU A 139 3.15 -12.12 4.91
N ALA A 140 2.31 -11.12 5.16
CA ALA A 140 1.03 -10.96 4.48
C ALA A 140 1.24 -10.73 2.98
N ASN A 141 2.25 -9.96 2.59
CA ASN A 141 2.60 -9.66 1.20
C ASN A 141 3.00 -10.95 0.46
N LEU A 142 3.82 -11.80 1.07
CA LEU A 142 4.18 -13.12 0.54
C LEU A 142 2.96 -14.05 0.37
N THR A 143 2.05 -14.04 1.35
CA THR A 143 0.84 -14.86 1.33
C THR A 143 -0.12 -14.41 0.23
N MET A 144 -0.36 -13.10 0.12
CA MET A 144 -1.15 -12.52 -0.96
C MET A 144 -0.55 -12.78 -2.33
N ALA A 145 0.78 -12.69 -2.47
CA ALA A 145 1.48 -13.01 -3.71
C ALA A 145 1.20 -14.46 -4.15
N GLN A 146 1.32 -15.43 -3.24
CA GLN A 146 1.02 -16.83 -3.52
C GLN A 146 -0.45 -17.02 -3.96
N LEU A 147 -1.40 -16.47 -3.21
CA LEU A 147 -2.82 -16.62 -3.49
C LEU A 147 -3.22 -15.98 -4.84
N GLY A 148 -2.72 -14.77 -5.12
CA GLY A 148 -2.97 -14.09 -6.38
C GLY A 148 -2.36 -14.81 -7.57
N VAL A 149 -1.16 -15.38 -7.41
CA VAL A 149 -0.52 -16.22 -8.44
C VAL A 149 -1.35 -17.47 -8.74
N ASP A 150 -1.84 -18.15 -7.70
CA ASP A 150 -2.68 -19.34 -7.88
C ASP A 150 -3.98 -19.00 -8.60
N LEU A 151 -4.55 -17.82 -8.34
CA LEU A 151 -5.72 -17.32 -9.06
C LEU A 151 -5.41 -17.03 -10.52
N ILE A 152 -4.29 -16.36 -10.83
CA ILE A 152 -3.83 -16.17 -12.22
C ILE A 152 -3.71 -17.54 -12.91
N ARG A 153 -3.03 -18.51 -12.28
CA ARG A 153 -2.80 -19.86 -12.84
C ARG A 153 -4.11 -20.60 -13.09
N LYS A 154 -5.09 -20.49 -12.18
CA LYS A 154 -6.44 -21.09 -12.32
C LYS A 154 -7.16 -20.61 -13.59
N HIS A 155 -6.94 -19.36 -13.99
CA HIS A 155 -7.57 -18.77 -15.17
C HIS A 155 -6.72 -18.95 -16.45
N GLN A 156 -5.41 -18.71 -16.36
CA GLN A 156 -4.46 -18.92 -17.46
C GLN A 156 -3.03 -19.05 -16.93
N GLY A 157 -2.41 -20.21 -17.16
CA GLY A 157 -1.02 -20.50 -16.76
C GLY A 157 0.07 -20.10 -17.78
N ASN A 158 -0.30 -19.51 -18.91
CA ASN A 158 0.66 -19.04 -19.92
C ASN A 158 1.14 -17.62 -19.60
N ALA A 159 2.29 -17.24 -20.17
CA ALA A 159 2.76 -15.86 -20.15
C ALA A 159 1.68 -14.92 -20.71
N GLN A 160 1.40 -13.83 -20.00
CA GLN A 160 0.36 -12.87 -20.36
C GLN A 160 0.76 -11.43 -20.03
N ALA A 161 0.07 -10.49 -20.67
CA ALA A 161 0.23 -9.07 -20.37
C ALA A 161 -0.71 -8.65 -19.22
N ILE A 162 -0.15 -7.93 -18.26
CA ILE A 162 -0.86 -7.44 -17.06
C ILE A 162 -0.81 -5.91 -17.05
N LEU A 163 -1.89 -5.26 -16.63
CA LEU A 163 -1.93 -3.83 -16.37
C LEU A 163 -1.99 -3.56 -14.87
N THR A 164 -1.29 -2.53 -14.40
CA THR A 164 -1.33 -2.08 -13.01
C THR A 164 -1.36 -0.55 -12.92
N HIS A 165 -1.72 -0.04 -11.75
CA HIS A 165 -1.95 1.38 -11.51
C HIS A 165 -1.40 1.78 -10.15
N CYS A 166 -0.91 3.02 -10.03
CA CYS A 166 -0.20 3.53 -8.86
C CYS A 166 1.08 2.74 -8.58
N ASN A 167 1.49 2.71 -7.31
CA ASN A 167 2.55 1.85 -6.80
C ASN A 167 2.04 1.12 -5.55
N THR A 168 2.03 -0.20 -5.64
CA THR A 168 1.51 -1.12 -4.60
C THR A 168 2.53 -2.24 -4.41
N GLY A 169 3.78 -1.82 -4.40
CA GLY A 169 4.98 -2.64 -4.41
C GLY A 169 5.73 -2.65 -3.11
N ALA A 170 6.97 -3.13 -3.16
CA ALA A 170 7.85 -3.14 -2.00
C ALA A 170 8.08 -1.73 -1.43
N LEU A 171 7.97 -0.69 -2.28
CA LEU A 171 8.06 0.70 -1.84
C LEU A 171 6.83 1.18 -1.04
N ALA A 172 5.69 0.51 -1.18
CA ALA A 172 4.44 0.89 -0.53
C ALA A 172 4.14 0.08 0.75
N THR A 173 4.99 -0.90 1.09
CA THR A 173 4.75 -1.89 2.14
C THR A 173 6.02 -2.16 2.96
N GLY A 174 5.94 -3.12 3.88
CA GLY A 174 7.08 -3.67 4.62
C GLY A 174 7.99 -4.60 3.81
N GLY A 175 7.76 -4.73 2.50
CA GLY A 175 8.53 -5.58 1.59
C GLY A 175 7.61 -6.32 0.61
N PHE A 176 8.14 -6.71 -0.56
CA PHE A 176 7.46 -7.39 -1.68
C PHE A 176 6.29 -6.67 -2.36
N GLY A 177 5.44 -5.98 -1.62
CA GLY A 177 4.23 -5.35 -2.12
C GLY A 177 3.01 -6.26 -2.18
N THR A 178 1.86 -5.65 -2.49
CA THR A 178 0.58 -6.35 -2.62
C THR A 178 0.37 -6.79 -4.07
N ALA A 179 -0.18 -5.90 -4.91
CA ALA A 179 -0.43 -6.17 -6.31
C ALA A 179 0.88 -6.43 -7.08
N LEU A 180 1.96 -5.68 -6.79
CA LEU A 180 3.25 -5.97 -7.41
C LEU A 180 3.90 -7.22 -6.81
N GLY A 181 3.56 -7.62 -5.58
CA GLY A 181 3.95 -8.91 -5.02
C GLY A 181 3.37 -10.10 -5.81
N VAL A 182 2.09 -10.01 -6.19
CA VAL A 182 1.46 -10.98 -7.09
C VAL A 182 2.15 -11.00 -8.47
N ILE A 183 2.43 -9.83 -9.04
CA ILE A 183 3.12 -9.72 -10.34
C ILE A 183 4.54 -10.31 -10.27
N ARG A 184 5.31 -10.03 -9.21
CA ARG A 184 6.62 -10.64 -8.95
C ARG A 184 6.53 -12.16 -8.90
N GLY A 185 5.57 -12.68 -8.13
CA GLY A 185 5.34 -14.12 -8.03
C GLY A 185 4.96 -14.74 -9.38
N ALA A 186 4.09 -14.08 -10.15
CA ALA A 186 3.67 -14.55 -11.46
C ALA A 186 4.82 -14.53 -12.48
N PHE A 187 5.70 -13.53 -12.41
CA PHE A 187 6.90 -13.44 -13.25
C PHE A 187 7.89 -14.57 -12.95
N ILE A 188 8.13 -14.85 -11.67
CA ILE A 188 8.96 -15.97 -11.22
C ILE A 188 8.44 -17.32 -11.75
N GLU A 189 7.12 -17.45 -11.94
CA GLU A 189 6.47 -18.64 -12.50
C GLU A 189 6.36 -18.62 -14.03
N GLY A 190 6.94 -17.62 -14.71
CA GLY A 190 6.91 -17.50 -16.17
C GLY A 190 5.55 -17.10 -16.75
N MET A 191 4.65 -16.57 -15.93
CA MET A 191 3.29 -16.18 -16.34
C MET A 191 3.16 -14.71 -16.73
N VAL A 192 4.22 -13.91 -16.63
CA VAL A 192 4.23 -12.49 -17.02
C VAL A 192 5.09 -12.30 -18.26
N GLU A 193 4.46 -11.93 -19.36
CA GLU A 193 5.16 -11.50 -20.58
C GLU A 193 5.61 -10.04 -20.45
N ARG A 194 4.70 -9.19 -19.97
CA ARG A 194 4.91 -7.74 -19.83
C ARG A 194 3.92 -7.15 -18.84
N VAL A 195 4.40 -6.17 -18.08
CA VAL A 195 3.58 -5.32 -17.21
C VAL A 195 3.42 -3.96 -17.89
N TYR A 196 2.19 -3.51 -18.06
CA TYR A 196 1.85 -2.14 -18.41
C TYR A 196 1.55 -1.39 -17.12
N ALA A 197 2.35 -0.38 -16.82
CA ALA A 197 2.19 0.46 -15.64
C ALA A 197 1.70 1.84 -16.09
N ASP A 198 0.47 2.16 -15.72
CA ASP A 198 -0.07 3.52 -15.87
C ASP A 198 0.86 4.50 -15.13
N GLU A 199 1.23 5.62 -15.74
CA GLU A 199 2.14 6.59 -15.13
C GLU A 199 1.58 7.13 -13.80
N THR A 200 0.26 7.17 -13.67
CA THR A 200 -0.53 7.52 -12.50
C THR A 200 -0.38 8.99 -12.10
N ARG A 201 -0.95 9.88 -12.91
CA ARG A 201 -1.05 11.31 -12.59
C ARG A 201 -1.98 11.53 -11.37
N PRO A 202 -1.78 12.63 -10.62
CA PRO A 202 -0.76 13.65 -10.85
C PRO A 202 0.64 13.30 -10.34
N TRP A 203 0.79 12.44 -9.34
CA TRP A 203 2.07 12.29 -8.63
C TRP A 203 3.09 11.39 -9.34
N LEU A 204 2.66 10.70 -10.40
CA LEU A 204 3.46 9.85 -11.27
C LEU A 204 4.04 8.61 -10.55
N GLN A 205 3.28 8.01 -9.62
CA GLN A 205 3.74 6.84 -8.87
C GLN A 205 4.12 5.67 -9.79
N GLY A 206 3.33 5.41 -10.83
CA GLY A 206 3.58 4.26 -11.69
C GLY A 206 4.84 4.44 -12.55
N SER A 207 5.07 5.67 -13.03
CA SER A 207 6.28 6.01 -13.78
C SER A 207 7.53 6.06 -12.89
N ARG A 208 7.44 6.70 -11.71
CA ARG A 208 8.60 6.96 -10.85
C ARG A 208 8.96 5.80 -9.92
N LEU A 209 7.97 5.06 -9.44
CA LEU A 209 8.15 4.03 -8.41
C LEU A 209 7.93 2.63 -8.98
N THR A 210 6.76 2.36 -9.57
CA THR A 210 6.42 1.01 -10.08
C THR A 210 7.35 0.57 -11.19
N ALA A 211 7.56 1.41 -12.21
CA ALA A 211 8.47 1.06 -13.30
C ALA A 211 9.91 0.89 -12.81
N TRP A 212 10.34 1.71 -11.85
CA TRP A 212 11.68 1.63 -11.26
C TRP A 212 11.88 0.32 -10.49
N GLU A 213 10.97 -0.06 -9.59
CA GLU A 213 11.13 -1.29 -8.80
C GLU A 213 11.02 -2.56 -9.67
N LEU A 214 10.12 -2.58 -10.65
CA LEU A 214 9.97 -3.71 -11.57
C LEU A 214 11.21 -3.85 -12.48
N ALA A 215 11.76 -2.75 -12.99
CA ALA A 215 12.97 -2.77 -13.81
C ALA A 215 14.20 -3.25 -13.03
N ASN A 216 14.37 -2.81 -11.77
CA ASN A 216 15.48 -3.25 -10.90
C ASN A 216 15.43 -4.76 -10.60
N GLU A 217 14.25 -5.36 -10.66
CA GLU A 217 14.05 -6.80 -10.50
C GLU A 217 14.03 -7.58 -11.82
N GLY A 218 14.19 -6.90 -12.96
CA GLY A 218 14.24 -7.50 -14.29
C GLY A 218 12.87 -7.89 -14.86
N ILE A 219 11.78 -7.40 -14.27
CA ILE A 219 10.41 -7.62 -14.75
C ILE A 219 10.17 -6.71 -15.96
N PRO A 220 9.78 -7.24 -17.14
CA PRO A 220 9.54 -6.42 -18.32
C PRO A 220 8.37 -5.46 -18.10
N VAL A 221 8.66 -4.17 -17.97
CA VAL A 221 7.66 -3.12 -17.74
C VAL A 221 7.63 -2.11 -18.89
N THR A 222 6.44 -1.62 -19.20
CA THR A 222 6.18 -0.50 -20.11
C THR A 222 5.33 0.53 -19.38
N VAL A 223 5.80 1.78 -19.31
CA VAL A 223 4.98 2.89 -18.79
C VAL A 223 4.06 3.42 -19.88
N ASN A 224 2.82 3.75 -19.52
CA ASN A 224 1.88 4.41 -20.42
C ASN A 224 1.17 5.58 -19.73
N ALA A 225 0.70 6.54 -20.53
CA ALA A 225 -0.23 7.54 -20.04
C ALA A 225 -1.52 6.86 -19.56
N ASP A 226 -2.14 7.38 -18.50
CA ASP A 226 -3.36 6.81 -17.90
C ASP A 226 -4.50 6.72 -18.95
N ALA A 227 -4.58 7.70 -19.85
CA ALA A 227 -5.55 7.74 -20.95
C ALA A 227 -5.36 6.64 -22.01
N ALA A 228 -4.19 5.98 -22.06
CA ALA A 228 -3.92 4.90 -23.01
C ALA A 228 -4.46 3.54 -22.54
N ALA A 229 -4.86 3.40 -21.27
CA ALA A 229 -5.20 2.11 -20.67
C ALA A 229 -6.29 1.34 -21.45
N ALA A 230 -7.38 1.99 -21.85
CA ALA A 230 -8.43 1.35 -22.65
C ALA A 230 -7.93 0.87 -24.02
N HIS A 231 -7.09 1.67 -24.69
CA HIS A 231 -6.48 1.27 -25.96
C HIS A 231 -5.51 0.09 -25.78
N ILE A 232 -4.78 0.05 -24.67
CA ILE A 232 -3.89 -1.05 -24.32
C ILE A 232 -4.69 -2.33 -24.07
N MET A 233 -5.78 -2.27 -23.29
CA MET A 233 -6.69 -3.41 -23.10
C MET A 233 -7.23 -3.93 -24.43
N LYS A 234 -7.60 -3.04 -25.35
CA LYS A 234 -8.08 -3.39 -26.70
C LYS A 234 -7.02 -4.06 -27.59
N THR A 235 -5.74 -3.69 -27.46
CA THR A 235 -4.72 -4.01 -28.50
C THR A 235 -3.58 -4.89 -28.02
N LYS A 236 -3.37 -5.04 -26.72
CA LYS A 236 -2.20 -5.72 -26.14
C LYS A 236 -2.52 -7.05 -25.46
N GLY A 237 -3.76 -7.52 -25.54
CA GLY A 237 -4.16 -8.79 -24.94
C GLY A 237 -3.98 -8.81 -23.42
N ILE A 238 -4.32 -7.69 -22.75
CA ILE A 238 -4.30 -7.63 -21.29
C ILE A 238 -5.32 -8.64 -20.75
N THR A 239 -4.90 -9.48 -19.80
CA THR A 239 -5.78 -10.48 -19.18
C THR A 239 -6.21 -10.09 -17.77
N TRP A 240 -5.35 -9.36 -17.07
CA TRP A 240 -5.58 -8.87 -15.72
C TRP A 240 -5.21 -7.40 -15.58
N VAL A 241 -6.08 -6.65 -14.92
CA VAL A 241 -5.72 -5.46 -14.17
C VAL A 241 -5.51 -5.88 -12.72
N ILE A 242 -4.34 -5.59 -12.16
CA ILE A 242 -3.99 -5.93 -10.77
C ILE A 242 -3.59 -4.65 -10.04
N VAL A 243 -4.36 -4.28 -9.02
CA VAL A 243 -4.20 -3.04 -8.25
C VAL A 243 -4.22 -3.32 -6.75
N GLY A 244 -3.77 -2.35 -5.96
CA GLY A 244 -3.93 -2.38 -4.50
C GLY A 244 -5.20 -1.67 -4.05
N ALA A 245 -5.24 -1.32 -2.78
CA ALA A 245 -6.30 -0.52 -2.17
C ALA A 245 -5.72 0.37 -1.06
N ASP A 246 -6.38 1.50 -0.82
CA ASP A 246 -6.16 2.34 0.36
C ASP A 246 -7.24 2.09 1.43
N ARG A 247 -8.45 1.68 1.02
CA ARG A 247 -9.52 1.25 1.93
C ARG A 247 -10.51 0.34 1.21
N ILE A 248 -11.01 -0.70 1.90
CA ILE A 248 -12.05 -1.59 1.40
C ILE A 248 -13.19 -1.63 2.42
N THR A 249 -14.43 -1.42 2.00
CA THR A 249 -15.60 -1.40 2.89
C THR A 249 -16.20 -2.78 3.12
N ALA A 250 -17.21 -2.86 3.99
CA ALA A 250 -17.89 -4.12 4.32
C ALA A 250 -18.61 -4.77 3.12
N ASN A 251 -19.10 -4.00 2.14
CA ASN A 251 -19.69 -4.55 0.91
C ASN A 251 -18.67 -4.94 -0.17
N GLY A 252 -17.39 -4.57 0.03
CA GLY A 252 -16.31 -4.85 -0.92
C GLY A 252 -16.01 -3.71 -1.90
N ASP A 253 -16.61 -2.53 -1.75
CA ASP A 253 -16.19 -1.36 -2.51
C ASP A 253 -14.76 -0.97 -2.12
N VAL A 254 -13.98 -0.55 -3.11
CA VAL A 254 -12.55 -0.30 -2.95
C VAL A 254 -12.24 1.15 -3.28
N ALA A 255 -11.74 1.89 -2.29
CA ALA A 255 -11.04 3.14 -2.56
C ALA A 255 -9.57 2.86 -2.88
N ASN A 256 -9.11 3.37 -4.02
CA ASN A 256 -7.73 3.31 -4.45
C ASN A 256 -7.39 4.57 -5.27
N LYS A 257 -6.12 4.70 -5.69
CA LYS A 257 -5.63 5.85 -6.46
C LYS A 257 -6.56 6.23 -7.61
N ILE A 258 -6.81 7.54 -7.77
CA ILE A 258 -7.62 8.10 -8.86
C ILE A 258 -7.20 7.51 -10.21
N GLY A 259 -8.16 7.01 -10.98
CA GLY A 259 -7.97 6.21 -12.18
C GLY A 259 -8.34 4.73 -12.00
N THR A 260 -8.41 4.22 -10.76
CA THR A 260 -8.73 2.81 -10.51
C THR A 260 -10.15 2.45 -10.96
N TYR A 261 -11.13 3.29 -10.63
CA TYR A 261 -12.52 3.11 -11.09
C TYR A 261 -12.61 3.14 -12.62
N GLN A 262 -11.91 4.07 -13.27
CA GLN A 262 -11.85 4.14 -14.74
C GLN A 262 -11.28 2.83 -15.32
N LEU A 263 -10.24 2.26 -14.71
CA LEU A 263 -9.69 0.97 -15.14
C LEU A 263 -10.67 -0.18 -14.96
N ALA A 264 -11.42 -0.22 -13.86
CA ALA A 264 -12.41 -1.27 -13.62
C ALA A 264 -13.54 -1.24 -14.67
N VAL A 265 -14.04 -0.04 -15.01
CA VAL A 265 -15.03 0.14 -16.09
C VAL A 265 -14.47 -0.32 -17.44
N ASN A 266 -13.24 0.08 -17.77
CA ASN A 266 -12.59 -0.33 -19.01
C ASN A 266 -12.34 -1.84 -19.07
N ALA A 267 -11.93 -2.44 -17.95
CA ALA A 267 -11.67 -3.87 -17.84
C ALA A 267 -12.95 -4.67 -18.10
N MET A 268 -14.06 -4.28 -17.46
CA MET A 268 -15.37 -4.87 -17.70
C MET A 268 -15.78 -4.77 -19.18
N HIS A 269 -15.62 -3.60 -19.80
CA HIS A 269 -15.96 -3.41 -21.22
C HIS A 269 -15.15 -4.31 -22.17
N HIS A 270 -13.88 -4.53 -21.86
CA HIS A 270 -12.97 -5.33 -22.69
C HIS A 270 -12.88 -6.81 -22.29
N GLY A 271 -13.62 -7.26 -21.27
CA GLY A 271 -13.55 -8.63 -20.76
C GLY A 271 -12.22 -8.96 -20.07
N VAL A 272 -11.51 -7.94 -19.60
CA VAL A 272 -10.27 -8.07 -18.81
C VAL A 272 -10.66 -8.28 -17.34
N ARG A 273 -9.96 -9.16 -16.64
CA ARG A 273 -10.24 -9.43 -15.23
C ARG A 273 -9.68 -8.35 -14.32
N PHE A 274 -10.34 -8.07 -13.20
CA PHE A 274 -9.93 -7.05 -12.24
C PHE A 274 -9.65 -7.63 -10.86
N MET A 275 -8.39 -7.57 -10.43
CA MET A 275 -7.92 -8.08 -9.13
C MET A 275 -7.48 -6.93 -8.23
N VAL A 276 -8.04 -6.89 -7.03
CA VAL A 276 -7.55 -6.04 -5.93
C VAL A 276 -6.75 -6.89 -4.97
N VAL A 277 -5.55 -6.43 -4.58
CA VAL A 277 -4.68 -7.12 -3.64
C VAL A 277 -4.34 -6.18 -2.49
N ALA A 278 -4.84 -6.48 -1.30
CA ALA A 278 -4.63 -5.65 -0.12
C ALA A 278 -4.71 -6.48 1.16
N PRO A 279 -3.91 -6.15 2.20
CA PRO A 279 -3.96 -6.88 3.46
C PRO A 279 -5.28 -6.62 4.17
N SER A 280 -5.71 -7.54 5.03
CA SER A 280 -6.98 -7.41 5.75
C SER A 280 -7.03 -6.22 6.71
N SER A 281 -5.89 -5.60 7.04
CA SER A 281 -5.82 -4.32 7.77
C SER A 281 -6.32 -3.12 6.97
N THR A 282 -6.48 -3.28 5.65
CA THR A 282 -7.04 -2.26 4.74
C THR A 282 -8.57 -2.34 4.66
N ILE A 283 -9.17 -3.40 5.24
CA ILE A 283 -10.62 -3.61 5.25
C ILE A 283 -11.21 -2.90 6.48
N ASP A 284 -12.06 -1.92 6.22
CA ASP A 284 -12.86 -1.21 7.21
C ASP A 284 -14.29 -1.77 7.24
N MET A 285 -14.51 -2.72 8.16
CA MET A 285 -15.83 -3.34 8.36
C MET A 285 -16.85 -2.38 8.99
N ASN A 286 -16.46 -1.15 9.38
CA ASN A 286 -17.39 -0.17 9.94
C ASN A 286 -18.09 0.67 8.87
N LEU A 287 -17.58 0.67 7.63
CA LEU A 287 -18.19 1.37 6.50
C LEU A 287 -19.03 0.40 5.68
N ALA A 288 -20.28 0.77 5.41
CA ALA A 288 -21.23 -0.12 4.74
C ALA A 288 -20.96 -0.15 3.23
N SER A 289 -20.72 1.02 2.63
CA SER A 289 -20.42 1.18 1.19
C SER A 289 -19.32 2.21 0.96
N GLY A 290 -18.80 2.23 -0.27
CA GLY A 290 -17.77 3.18 -0.67
C GLY A 290 -18.21 4.64 -0.65
N ASP A 291 -19.53 4.93 -0.65
CA ASP A 291 -20.08 6.28 -0.49
C ASP A 291 -19.72 6.90 0.87
N ASP A 292 -19.44 6.06 1.88
CA ASP A 292 -19.05 6.50 3.21
C ASP A 292 -17.55 6.88 3.30
N ILE A 293 -16.78 6.68 2.23
CA ILE A 293 -15.34 6.97 2.22
C ILE A 293 -15.10 8.45 1.91
N PRO A 294 -14.48 9.23 2.82
CA PRO A 294 -14.06 10.58 2.51
C PRO A 294 -12.91 10.55 1.49
N ILE A 295 -13.10 11.21 0.34
CA ILE A 295 -12.08 11.32 -0.71
C ILE A 295 -11.18 12.52 -0.44
N GLU A 296 -9.87 12.26 -0.38
CA GLU A 296 -8.84 13.30 -0.26
C GLU A 296 -8.77 14.11 -1.56
N GLU A 297 -9.02 15.41 -1.48
CA GLU A 297 -8.69 16.38 -2.53
C GLU A 297 -7.40 17.12 -2.15
N ARG A 298 -6.45 17.20 -3.08
CA ARG A 298 -5.13 17.80 -2.85
C ARG A 298 -4.94 19.07 -3.65
N ASP A 299 -3.88 19.81 -3.33
CA ASP A 299 -3.50 21.05 -4.03
C ASP A 299 -3.43 20.83 -5.56
N GLY A 300 -4.10 21.72 -6.30
CA GLY A 300 -4.19 21.68 -7.76
C GLY A 300 -2.83 21.77 -8.47
N ARG A 301 -1.78 22.26 -7.80
CA ARG A 301 -0.41 22.29 -8.35
C ARG A 301 0.10 20.92 -8.72
N GLU A 302 -0.34 19.84 -8.06
CA GLU A 302 0.05 18.48 -8.48
C GLU A 302 -0.38 18.19 -9.94
N LEU A 303 -1.54 18.71 -10.37
CA LEU A 303 -2.02 18.61 -11.75
C LEU A 303 -1.42 19.67 -12.68
N LEU A 304 -1.18 20.88 -12.18
CA LEU A 304 -0.72 21.98 -13.01
C LEU A 304 0.81 21.99 -13.20
N GLU A 305 1.55 21.26 -12.37
CA GLU A 305 3.01 21.18 -12.38
C GLU A 305 3.52 19.74 -12.47
N VAL A 306 4.71 19.58 -13.05
CA VAL A 306 5.47 18.33 -13.07
C VAL A 306 6.91 18.65 -12.71
N GLY A 307 7.43 18.07 -11.62
CA GLY A 307 8.78 18.34 -11.14
C GLY A 307 9.02 19.82 -10.80
N GLY A 308 8.03 20.50 -10.24
CA GLY A 308 8.08 21.94 -9.92
C GLY A 308 8.01 22.87 -11.14
N LYS A 309 7.81 22.33 -12.34
CA LYS A 309 7.62 23.11 -13.57
C LYS A 309 6.15 23.16 -13.95
N ARG A 310 5.60 24.36 -14.07
CA ARG A 310 4.24 24.59 -14.56
C ARG A 310 4.08 24.10 -16.00
N VAL A 311 3.06 23.27 -16.21
CA VAL A 311 2.62 22.75 -17.52
C VAL A 311 1.17 23.14 -17.84
N GLY A 312 0.35 23.39 -16.81
CA GLY A 312 -1.04 23.82 -16.94
C GLY A 312 -1.21 25.35 -16.94
N ALA A 313 -2.33 25.82 -17.51
CA ALA A 313 -2.75 27.22 -17.46
C ALA A 313 -3.01 27.70 -16.02
N ASP A 314 -3.17 29.01 -15.84
CA ASP A 314 -3.58 29.59 -14.55
C ASP A 314 -5.08 29.51 -14.34
N VAL A 315 -5.51 28.32 -13.93
CA VAL A 315 -6.91 27.94 -13.74
C VAL A 315 -7.06 27.09 -12.49
N GLU A 316 -8.29 27.04 -11.97
CA GLU A 316 -8.67 26.10 -10.93
C GLU A 316 -8.49 24.65 -11.41
N ALA A 317 -8.02 23.79 -10.52
CA ALA A 317 -7.83 22.36 -10.80
C ALA A 317 -8.62 21.52 -9.80
N PHE A 318 -9.34 20.53 -10.31
CA PHE A 318 -10.06 19.54 -9.52
C PHE A 318 -9.16 18.31 -9.36
N ASN A 319 -8.74 18.01 -8.12
CA ASN A 319 -7.70 17.02 -7.84
C ASN A 319 -8.08 16.03 -6.70
N PRO A 320 -9.13 15.21 -6.89
CA PRO A 320 -9.33 14.04 -6.04
C PRO A 320 -8.21 13.04 -6.30
N VAL A 321 -7.54 12.56 -5.26
CA VAL A 321 -6.42 11.62 -5.41
C VAL A 321 -6.78 10.16 -5.16
N PHE A 322 -8.05 9.89 -4.90
CA PHE A 322 -8.62 8.55 -4.84
C PHE A 322 -9.97 8.54 -5.56
N ASP A 323 -10.39 7.38 -6.03
CA ASP A 323 -11.75 7.09 -6.45
C ASP A 323 -12.25 5.81 -5.78
N VAL A 324 -13.54 5.54 -5.89
CA VAL A 324 -14.19 4.34 -5.36
C VAL A 324 -14.58 3.45 -6.54
N THR A 325 -14.09 2.22 -6.51
CA THR A 325 -14.48 1.15 -7.43
C THR A 325 -15.57 0.29 -6.76
N PRO A 326 -16.79 0.25 -7.30
CA PRO A 326 -17.85 -0.61 -6.80
C PRO A 326 -17.49 -2.10 -6.86
N ALA A 327 -17.95 -2.87 -5.88
CA ALA A 327 -17.67 -4.30 -5.73
C ALA A 327 -18.06 -5.15 -6.96
N ASP A 328 -19.07 -4.73 -7.73
CA ASP A 328 -19.57 -5.44 -8.91
C ASP A 328 -18.63 -5.37 -10.13
N LEU A 329 -17.66 -4.44 -10.13
CA LEU A 329 -16.60 -4.32 -11.13
C LEU A 329 -15.33 -5.09 -10.75
N ILE A 330 -15.31 -5.79 -9.61
CA ILE A 330 -14.12 -6.47 -9.08
C ILE A 330 -14.31 -7.98 -9.21
N ASP A 331 -13.42 -8.67 -9.93
CA ASP A 331 -13.46 -10.13 -10.03
C ASP A 331 -12.99 -10.81 -8.74
N ALA A 332 -11.95 -10.26 -8.10
CA ALA A 332 -11.39 -10.83 -6.88
C ALA A 332 -10.71 -9.79 -5.98
N ILE A 333 -10.92 -9.95 -4.67
CA ILE A 333 -10.11 -9.32 -3.61
C ILE A 333 -9.22 -10.40 -2.98
N VAL A 334 -7.90 -10.22 -3.06
CA VAL A 334 -6.89 -11.12 -2.49
C VAL A 334 -6.32 -10.50 -1.22
N THR A 335 -6.39 -11.26 -0.13
CA THR A 335 -5.83 -10.90 1.19
C THR A 335 -4.99 -12.04 1.74
N GLU A 336 -4.22 -11.82 2.79
CA GLU A 336 -3.49 -12.87 3.50
C GLU A 336 -4.41 -13.87 4.21
N LYS A 337 -5.70 -13.54 4.38
CA LYS A 337 -6.73 -14.42 4.95
C LYS A 337 -7.45 -15.27 3.90
N GLY A 338 -7.23 -15.02 2.62
CA GLY A 338 -7.88 -15.72 1.51
C GLY A 338 -8.35 -14.81 0.40
N ILE A 339 -9.04 -15.42 -0.57
CA ILE A 339 -9.56 -14.78 -1.78
C ILE A 339 -11.08 -14.67 -1.70
N VAL A 340 -11.60 -13.48 -2.03
CA VAL A 340 -13.03 -13.22 -2.18
C VAL A 340 -13.30 -12.98 -3.66
N GLU A 341 -13.82 -13.99 -4.37
CA GLU A 341 -14.28 -13.85 -5.76
C GLU A 341 -15.68 -13.21 -5.79
N ARG A 342 -15.87 -12.19 -6.64
CA ARG A 342 -17.08 -11.36 -6.75
C ARG A 342 -17.54 -10.85 -5.38
N PRO A 343 -16.82 -9.88 -4.81
CA PRO A 343 -17.03 -9.47 -3.43
C PRO A 343 -18.45 -8.97 -3.20
N ASP A 344 -18.97 -9.34 -2.03
CA ASP A 344 -20.25 -8.89 -1.49
C ASP A 344 -20.16 -8.88 0.04
N THR A 345 -21.15 -8.27 0.69
CA THR A 345 -21.18 -8.14 2.15
C THR A 345 -21.04 -9.48 2.89
N ALA A 346 -21.66 -10.55 2.39
CA ALA A 346 -21.66 -11.84 3.06
C ALA A 346 -20.26 -12.50 3.00
N LYS A 347 -19.61 -12.44 1.83
CA LYS A 347 -18.27 -13.01 1.64
C LYS A 347 -17.19 -12.19 2.35
N MET A 348 -17.31 -10.86 2.36
CA MET A 348 -16.39 -10.00 3.11
C MET A 348 -16.49 -10.28 4.62
N ALA A 349 -17.72 -10.39 5.16
CA ALA A 349 -17.93 -10.78 6.55
C ALA A 349 -17.37 -12.19 6.84
N GLN A 350 -17.53 -13.13 5.91
CA GLN A 350 -16.98 -14.49 6.04
C GLN A 350 -15.46 -14.51 6.09
N LEU A 351 -14.79 -13.72 5.24
CA LEU A 351 -13.34 -13.55 5.24
C LEU A 351 -12.83 -12.99 6.58
N MET A 352 -13.56 -12.02 7.14
CA MET A 352 -13.17 -11.33 8.38
C MET A 352 -13.58 -12.07 9.66
N CYS A 353 -14.40 -13.11 9.57
CA CYS A 353 -14.84 -13.89 10.72
C CYS A 353 -13.74 -14.84 11.22
N ARG A 354 -13.30 -14.67 12.47
CA ARG A 354 -12.22 -15.44 13.13
C ARG A 354 -12.46 -16.95 13.27
N LYS A 355 -13.64 -17.47 12.92
CA LYS A 355 -14.05 -18.87 13.22
C LYS A 355 -13.52 -19.94 12.26
N ARG A 356 -12.67 -19.61 11.28
CA ARG A 356 -12.12 -20.59 10.31
C ARG A 356 -10.64 -20.96 10.49
N LEU A 357 -10.03 -20.63 11.63
CA LEU A 357 -8.66 -21.06 11.97
C LEU A 357 -8.61 -22.30 12.88
N HIS A 358 -9.61 -23.20 12.80
CA HIS A 358 -9.57 -24.51 13.44
C HIS A 358 -9.81 -25.62 12.43
#